data_AF-A0A2X2CN62-F1
#
_entry.id   AF-A0A2X2CN62-F1
#
_cell.length_a   1.000
_cell.length_b   1.000
_cell.length_c   1.000
_cell.angle_alpha   90.00
_cell.angle_beta   90.00
_cell.angle_gamma   90.00
#
_symmetry.space_group_name_H-M   'P 1'
#
loop_
_entity.id
_entity.type
_entity.pdbx_description
1 polymer ?
#
loop_
_entity_poly.entity_id
_entity_poly.type
_entity_poly.pdbx_seq_one_letter_code
_entity_poly.pdbx_strand_id
1 'polypeptide(L)'
;MSNIYDYFVKTDLDSMSTEELRKFRSVSSDTCDGLISTLRVMGECAFWACANKEYHESQAKNDLRRIGESLMYLPCLIDAMRFNEHEAEFKNLSTRGLALYGGKQ
;
A
#
# COMPACT_ATOMS: atom_id res chain seq x y z
N MET A 1 11.20 18.09 -6.40
CA MET A 1 11.54 16.81 -5.76
C MET A 1 10.41 15.85 -6.07
N SER A 2 10.70 14.69 -6.65
CA SER A 2 9.71 13.63 -6.87
C SER A 2 9.23 13.09 -5.51
N ASN A 3 7.93 13.05 -5.29
CA ASN A 3 7.34 12.47 -4.09
C ASN A 3 7.60 10.95 -4.10
N ILE A 4 7.82 10.32 -2.93
CA ILE A 4 7.92 8.87 -2.83
C ILE A 4 6.68 8.19 -3.43
N TYR A 5 5.51 8.82 -3.28
CA TYR A 5 4.27 8.46 -3.96
C TYR A 5 4.46 8.23 -5.48
N ASP A 6 5.10 9.18 -6.16
CA ASP A 6 5.24 9.19 -7.62
C ASP A 6 6.07 8.01 -8.13
N TYR A 7 6.95 7.44 -7.30
CA TYR A 7 7.72 6.25 -7.64
C TYR A 7 6.94 4.94 -7.49
N PHE A 8 5.96 4.91 -6.59
CA PHE A 8 5.16 3.72 -6.33
C PHE A 8 3.91 3.64 -7.18
N VAL A 9 3.41 4.77 -7.67
CA VAL A 9 2.30 4.80 -8.63
C VAL A 9 2.74 4.23 -9.98
N LYS A 10 1.95 3.28 -10.48
CA LYS A 10 2.17 2.66 -11.79
C LYS A 10 1.60 3.56 -12.90
N THR A 11 2.40 3.85 -13.92
CA THR A 11 2.06 4.84 -14.96
C THR A 11 1.74 4.24 -16.34
N ASP A 12 1.97 2.96 -16.54
CA ASP A 12 1.90 2.22 -17.81
C ASP A 12 0.83 1.11 -17.80
N LEU A 13 -0.21 1.27 -16.98
CA LEU A 13 -1.35 0.34 -16.88
C LEU A 13 -2.04 0.08 -18.23
N ASP A 14 -1.98 1.05 -19.15
CA ASP A 14 -2.55 0.96 -20.50
C ASP A 14 -1.92 -0.15 -21.36
N SER A 15 -0.69 -0.55 -21.03
CA SER A 15 0.05 -1.59 -21.77
C SER A 15 -0.21 -3.00 -21.25
N MET A 16 -0.91 -3.15 -20.11
CA MET A 16 -1.10 -4.42 -19.42
C MET A 16 -2.35 -5.15 -19.92
N SER A 17 -2.24 -6.48 -20.05
CA SER A 17 -3.38 -7.35 -20.31
C SER A 17 -4.35 -7.41 -19.11
N THR A 18 -5.57 -7.90 -19.34
CA THR A 18 -6.58 -8.07 -18.28
C THR A 18 -6.10 -8.94 -17.12
N GLU A 19 -5.32 -10.00 -17.41
CA GLU A 19 -4.78 -10.88 -16.37
C GLU A 19 -3.67 -10.20 -15.57
N GLU A 20 -2.81 -9.45 -16.23
CA GLU A 20 -1.77 -8.65 -15.57
C GLU A 20 -2.38 -7.57 -14.69
N LEU A 21 -3.43 -6.88 -15.15
CA LEU A 21 -4.19 -5.90 -14.35
C LEU A 21 -4.83 -6.55 -13.12
N ARG A 22 -5.42 -7.75 -13.28
CA ARG A 22 -6.03 -8.50 -12.17
C ARG A 22 -4.98 -8.89 -11.12
N LYS A 23 -3.84 -9.40 -11.55
CA LYS A 23 -2.72 -9.76 -10.67
C LYS A 23 -2.15 -8.53 -9.97
N PHE A 24 -1.96 -7.44 -10.69
CA PHE A 24 -1.43 -6.19 -10.14
C PHE A 24 -2.37 -5.57 -9.10
N ARG A 25 -3.69 -5.57 -9.36
CA ARG A 25 -4.71 -5.19 -8.38
C ARG A 25 -4.59 -6.03 -7.11
N SER A 26 -4.54 -7.36 -7.23
CA SER A 26 -4.41 -8.28 -6.09
C SER A 26 -3.16 -7.97 -5.26
N VAL A 27 -1.99 -7.89 -5.92
CA VAL A 27 -0.73 -7.60 -5.23
C VAL A 27 -0.77 -6.24 -4.52
N SER A 28 -1.35 -5.23 -5.14
CA SER A 28 -1.48 -3.90 -4.53
C SER A 28 -2.38 -3.92 -3.30
N SER A 29 -3.51 -4.63 -3.39
CA SER A 29 -4.46 -4.84 -2.29
C SER A 29 -3.81 -5.59 -1.11
N ASP A 30 -3.19 -6.75 -1.39
CA ASP A 30 -2.50 -7.58 -0.37
C ASP A 30 -1.36 -6.81 0.31
N THR A 31 -0.63 -5.99 -0.47
CA THR A 31 0.43 -5.13 0.08
C THR A 31 -0.15 -4.06 1.00
N CYS A 32 -1.24 -3.40 0.59
CA CYS A 32 -1.94 -2.42 1.43
C CYS A 32 -2.38 -3.04 2.76
N ASP A 33 -2.98 -4.23 2.73
CA ASP A 33 -3.40 -4.95 3.93
C ASP A 33 -2.22 -5.31 4.85
N GLY A 34 -1.10 -5.75 4.27
CA GLY A 34 0.14 -5.99 5.01
C GLY A 34 0.70 -4.73 5.70
N LEU A 35 0.66 -3.59 5.02
CA LEU A 35 1.10 -2.31 5.58
C LEU A 35 0.18 -1.84 6.71
N ILE A 36 -1.14 -1.98 6.56
CA ILE A 36 -2.11 -1.66 7.61
C ILE A 36 -1.95 -2.58 8.82
N SER A 37 -1.73 -3.88 8.58
CA SER A 37 -1.43 -4.84 9.65
C SER A 37 -0.16 -4.47 10.41
N THR A 38 0.88 -4.00 9.70
CA THR A 38 2.12 -3.50 10.31
C THR A 38 1.87 -2.31 11.23
N LEU A 39 1.02 -1.36 10.82
CA LEU A 39 0.63 -0.22 11.68
C LEU A 39 -0.04 -0.69 12.97
N ARG A 40 -0.92 -1.71 12.88
CA ARG A 40 -1.58 -2.30 14.04
C ARG A 40 -0.57 -2.91 15.01
N VAL A 41 0.37 -3.71 14.50
CA VAL A 41 1.43 -4.33 15.32
C VAL A 41 2.33 -3.28 15.97
N MET A 42 2.72 -2.23 15.24
CA MET A 42 3.51 -1.12 15.80
C MET A 42 2.77 -0.43 16.96
N GLY A 43 1.46 -0.20 16.81
CA GLY A 43 0.62 0.33 17.87
C GLY A 43 0.53 -0.58 19.09
N GLU A 44 0.37 -1.90 18.88
CA GLU A 44 0.37 -2.90 19.95
C GLU A 44 1.72 -2.94 20.69
N CYS A 45 2.84 -2.91 19.96
CA CYS A 45 4.19 -2.84 20.57
C CYS A 45 4.35 -1.59 21.42
N ALA A 46 3.97 -0.42 20.90
CA ALA A 46 4.04 0.84 21.63
C ALA A 46 3.14 0.84 22.88
N PHE A 47 1.96 0.23 22.81
CA PHE A 47 1.05 0.11 23.93
C PHE A 47 1.62 -0.80 25.04
N TRP A 48 2.07 -2.00 24.68
CA TRP A 48 2.57 -2.99 25.64
C TRP A 48 3.93 -2.64 26.21
N ALA A 49 4.75 -1.87 25.49
CA ALA A 49 6.01 -1.33 25.99
C ALA A 49 5.85 -0.60 27.33
N CYS A 50 4.76 0.17 27.50
CA CYS A 50 4.48 0.90 28.75
C CYS A 50 4.19 -0.01 29.95
N ALA A 51 3.77 -1.26 29.72
CA ALA A 51 3.46 -2.22 30.78
C ALA A 51 4.68 -3.05 31.22
N ASN A 52 5.78 -3.01 30.46
CA ASN A 52 6.97 -3.78 30.74
C ASN A 52 7.95 -3.01 31.65
N LYS A 53 8.10 -3.47 32.90
CA LYS A 53 9.00 -2.87 33.89
C LYS A 53 10.49 -2.98 33.55
N GLU A 54 10.86 -3.94 32.70
CA GLU A 54 12.23 -4.14 32.22
C GLU A 54 12.52 -3.34 30.95
N TYR A 55 11.52 -2.63 30.41
CA TYR A 55 11.69 -1.82 29.22
C TYR A 55 12.29 -0.46 29.57
N HIS A 56 13.61 -0.35 29.39
CA HIS A 56 14.37 0.84 29.75
C HIS A 56 14.06 2.04 28.82
N GLU A 57 14.10 3.26 29.38
CA GLU A 57 13.83 4.51 28.65
C GLU A 57 14.71 4.70 27.40
N SER A 58 15.97 4.27 27.46
CA SER A 58 16.90 4.34 26.31
C SER A 58 16.49 3.42 25.16
N GLN A 59 15.91 2.27 25.47
CA GLN A 59 15.36 1.33 24.49
C GLN A 59 14.05 1.89 23.91
N ALA A 60 13.16 2.39 24.78
CA ALA A 60 11.92 3.07 24.38
C ALA A 60 12.17 4.22 23.40
N LYS A 61 13.17 5.07 23.68
CA LYS A 61 13.55 6.17 22.79
C LYS A 61 14.01 5.69 21.41
N ASN A 62 14.79 4.61 21.35
CA ASN A 62 15.27 4.06 20.08
C ASN A 62 14.16 3.40 19.27
N ASP A 63 13.27 2.66 19.90
CA ASP A 63 12.17 1.98 19.22
C ASP A 63 11.11 2.97 18.75
N LEU A 64 10.77 3.99 19.56
CA LEU A 64 9.90 5.09 19.14
C LEU A 64 10.47 5.85 17.95
N ARG A 65 11.80 6.07 17.89
CA ARG A 65 12.45 6.68 16.72
C ARG A 65 12.24 5.81 15.47
N ARG A 66 12.48 4.50 15.56
CA ARG A 66 12.32 3.56 14.42
C ARG A 66 10.87 3.46 13.94
N ILE A 67 9.92 3.42 14.87
CA ILE A 67 8.48 3.47 14.57
C ILE A 67 8.16 4.80 13.88
N GLY A 68 8.64 5.92 14.42
CA GLY A 68 8.47 7.25 13.84
C GLY A 68 9.03 7.35 12.42
N GLU A 69 10.25 6.86 12.18
CA GLU A 69 10.88 6.79 10.85
C GLU A 69 10.03 5.99 9.86
N SER A 70 9.42 4.89 10.31
CA SER A 70 8.51 4.09 9.47
C SER A 70 7.21 4.86 9.17
N LEU A 71 6.63 5.52 10.18
CA LEU A 71 5.40 6.31 10.05
C LEU A 71 5.56 7.55 9.17
N MET A 72 6.79 8.03 8.92
CA MET A 72 7.02 9.12 7.96
C MET A 72 6.71 8.71 6.50
N TYR A 73 6.82 7.43 6.16
CA TYR A 73 6.68 6.94 4.78
C TYR A 73 5.47 6.02 4.60
N LEU A 74 5.10 5.24 5.62
CA LEU A 74 4.03 4.24 5.55
C LEU A 74 2.69 4.78 5.02
N PRO A 75 2.17 5.94 5.47
CA PRO A 75 0.91 6.47 4.95
C PRO A 75 0.96 6.71 3.43
N CYS A 76 2.05 7.31 2.95
CA CYS A 76 2.24 7.59 1.53
C CYS A 76 2.33 6.30 0.68
N LEU A 77 2.94 5.23 1.23
CA LEU A 77 2.99 3.93 0.58
C LEU A 77 1.60 3.29 0.48
N ILE A 78 0.81 3.36 1.57
CA ILE A 78 -0.57 2.87 1.58
C ILE A 78 -1.41 3.59 0.53
N ASP A 79 -1.30 4.92 0.45
CA ASP A 79 -2.03 5.72 -0.54
C ASP A 79 -1.66 5.34 -1.98
N ALA A 80 -0.37 5.13 -2.27
CA ALA A 80 0.09 4.70 -3.59
C ALA A 80 -0.43 3.30 -3.96
N MET A 81 -0.43 2.35 -3.01
CA MET A 81 -0.95 1.00 -3.25
C MET A 81 -2.46 1.00 -3.49
N ARG A 82 -3.23 1.78 -2.72
CA ARG A 82 -4.68 1.95 -2.91
C ARG A 82 -5.00 2.60 -4.25
N PHE A 83 -4.22 3.60 -4.63
CA PHE A 83 -4.37 4.24 -5.94
C PHE A 83 -4.13 3.23 -7.07
N ASN A 84 -3.04 2.47 -7.00
CA ASN A 84 -2.72 1.42 -7.97
C ASN A 84 -3.82 0.36 -8.08
N GLU A 85 -4.37 -0.09 -6.95
CA GLU A 85 -5.49 -1.03 -6.91
C GLU A 85 -6.71 -0.47 -7.64
N HIS A 86 -7.07 0.77 -7.33
CA HIS A 86 -8.22 1.45 -7.91
C HIS A 86 -8.08 1.63 -9.43
N GLU A 87 -6.94 2.13 -9.88
CA GLU A 87 -6.67 2.35 -11.31
C GLU A 87 -6.65 1.04 -12.10
N ALA A 88 -6.09 -0.02 -11.53
CA ALA A 88 -6.08 -1.34 -12.16
C ALA A 88 -7.50 -1.91 -12.32
N GLU A 89 -8.35 -1.73 -11.31
CA GLU A 89 -9.76 -2.13 -11.38
C GLU A 89 -10.54 -1.32 -12.41
N PHE A 90 -10.37 0.00 -12.39
CA PHE A 90 -11.00 0.91 -13.36
C PHE A 90 -10.60 0.54 -14.79
N LYS A 91 -9.31 0.28 -15.04
CA LYS A 91 -8.82 -0.12 -16.35
C LYS A 91 -9.39 -1.46 -16.80
N ASN A 92 -9.43 -2.45 -15.91
CA ASN A 92 -10.00 -3.77 -16.21
C ASN A 92 -11.48 -3.66 -16.62
N LEU A 93 -12.29 -2.90 -15.87
CA LEU A 93 -13.69 -2.65 -16.19
C LEU A 93 -13.86 -1.92 -17.53
N SER A 94 -13.01 -0.93 -17.80
CA SER A 94 -13.02 -0.17 -19.06
C SER A 94 -12.72 -1.06 -20.27
N THR A 95 -11.70 -1.92 -20.17
CA THR A 95 -11.35 -2.90 -21.20
C THR A 95 -12.50 -3.88 -21.45
N ARG A 96 -13.16 -4.35 -20.38
CA ARG A 96 -14.33 -5.25 -20.50
C ARG A 96 -15.55 -4.55 -21.11
N GLY A 97 -15.80 -3.28 -20.76
CA GLY A 97 -16.87 -2.48 -21.37
C GLY A 97 -16.65 -2.31 -22.87
N LEU A 98 -15.43 -1.94 -23.29
CA LEU A 98 -15.09 -1.83 -24.71
C LEU A 98 -15.26 -3.16 -25.46
N ALA A 99 -14.89 -4.29 -24.87
CA ALA A 99 -15.09 -5.61 -25.48
C ALA A 99 -16.58 -5.97 -25.68
N LEU A 100 -17.46 -5.56 -24.74
CA LEU A 100 -18.90 -5.83 -24.84
C LEU A 100 -19.61 -4.95 -25.88
N TYR A 101 -19.13 -3.73 -26.10
CA TYR A 101 -19.73 -2.78 -27.06
C TYR A 101 -19.03 -2.76 -28.44
N GLY A 102 -17.79 -3.25 -28.56
CA GLY A 102 -17.01 -3.28 -29.79
C GLY A 102 -17.12 -4.56 -30.62
N GLY A 103 -17.79 -5.60 -30.12
CA GLY A 103 -17.93 -6.92 -30.79
C GLY A 103 -18.93 -7.00 -31.95
N LYS A 104 -19.23 -5.88 -32.62
CA LYS A 104 -20.03 -5.86 -33.87
C LYS A 104 -19.29 -5.08 -34.95
N GLN A 105 -18.38 -5.76 -35.67
CA GLN A 105 -18.08 -5.48 -37.08
C GLN A 105 -17.79 -6.79 -37.78
#